data_AF-A0A3M5DXD2-F1
#
_entry.id   AF-A0A3M5DXD2-F1
#
_cell.length_a   1.000
_cell.length_b   1.000
_cell.length_c   1.000
_cell.angle_alpha   90.00
_cell.angle_beta   90.00
_cell.angle_gamma   90.00
#
_symmetry.space_group_name_H-M   'P 1'
#
loop_
_entity.id
_entity.type
_entity.pdbx_description
1 polymer ?
#
loop_
_entity_poly.entity_id
_entity_poly.type
_entity_poly.pdbx_seq_one_letter_code
_entity_poly.pdbx_strand_id
1 'polypeptide(L)'
;AEQFGIVYLLLNVVRDQRLIEKHGQVEGLQIKVDWTQLSGGAAVNDALLSGAIDIAGAGVGPLLTIWDRTRGRQNVKAVASLGNFPYYLLSNDPRVRSIAD
;
A
#
# COMPACT_ATOMS: atom_id res chain seq x y z
N ALA A 1 -3.83 2.08 6.14
CA ALA A 1 -4.93 2.34 5.18
C ALA A 1 -4.90 1.38 3.99
N GLU A 2 -6.04 1.05 3.39
CA GLU A 2 -6.16 0.13 2.23
C GLU A 2 -6.99 0.75 1.08
N GLN A 3 -6.80 0.23 -0.14
CA GLN A 3 -7.67 0.50 -1.30
C GLN A 3 -8.41 -0.79 -1.69
N PHE A 4 -9.14 -0.80 -2.81
CA PHE A 4 -9.90 -1.97 -3.25
C PHE A 4 -9.01 -3.00 -4.00
N GLY A 5 -9.31 -4.29 -3.85
CA GLY A 5 -8.74 -5.38 -4.67
C GLY A 5 -8.00 -6.48 -3.90
N ILE A 6 -7.71 -7.59 -4.59
CA ILE A 6 -7.09 -8.80 -3.98
C ILE A 6 -5.72 -8.53 -3.36
N VAL A 7 -4.99 -7.51 -3.82
CA VAL A 7 -3.68 -7.11 -3.28
C VAL A 7 -3.74 -6.71 -1.80
N TYR A 8 -4.92 -6.34 -1.28
CA TYR A 8 -5.11 -5.97 0.12
C TYR A 8 -5.54 -7.15 1.01
N LEU A 9 -5.68 -8.36 0.46
CA LEU A 9 -6.06 -9.55 1.23
C LEU A 9 -5.12 -9.81 2.42
N LEU A 10 -3.82 -9.60 2.25
CA LEU A 10 -2.87 -9.74 3.36
C LEU A 10 -3.19 -8.78 4.51
N LEU A 11 -3.55 -7.54 4.20
CA LEU A 11 -3.94 -6.55 5.22
C LEU A 11 -5.27 -6.93 5.89
N ASN A 12 -6.22 -7.47 5.12
CA ASN A 12 -7.47 -7.99 5.65
C ASN A 12 -7.23 -9.15 6.63
N VAL A 13 -6.34 -10.09 6.31
CA VAL A 13 -5.96 -11.20 7.20
C VAL A 13 -5.25 -10.68 8.45
N VAL A 14 -4.30 -9.75 8.29
CA VAL A 14 -3.61 -9.10 9.42
C VAL A 14 -4.61 -8.44 10.37
N ARG A 15 -5.63 -7.76 9.81
CA ARG A 15 -6.70 -7.11 10.57
C ARG A 15 -7.61 -8.12 11.27
N ASP A 16 -8.12 -9.09 10.53
CA ASP A 16 -9.05 -10.11 11.03
C ASP A 16 -8.46 -10.91 12.19
N GLN A 17 -7.20 -11.34 12.02
CA GLN A 17 -6.49 -12.12 13.02
C GLN A 17 -5.78 -11.27 14.09
N ARG A 18 -5.92 -9.93 14.04
CA ARG A 18 -5.29 -8.97 14.96
C ARG A 18 -3.79 -9.21 15.14
N LEU A 19 -3.09 -9.46 14.02
CA LEU A 19 -1.70 -9.91 14.07
C LEU A 19 -0.75 -8.85 14.62
N ILE A 20 -0.98 -7.56 14.31
CA ILE A 20 -0.12 -6.47 14.78
C ILE A 20 -0.19 -6.36 16.30
N GLU A 21 -1.41 -6.32 16.85
CA GLU A 21 -1.62 -6.24 18.30
C GLU A 21 -1.09 -7.48 19.02
N LYS A 22 -1.36 -8.67 18.47
CA LYS A 22 -0.87 -9.95 19.01
C LYS A 22 0.65 -9.99 19.08
N HIS A 23 1.34 -9.61 18.01
CA HIS A 23 2.81 -9.61 17.98
C HIS A 23 3.40 -8.48 18.81
N GLY A 24 2.77 -7.30 18.84
CA GLY A 24 3.15 -6.20 19.74
C GLY A 24 3.14 -6.64 21.20
N GLN A 25 2.09 -7.35 21.65
CA GLN A 25 2.00 -7.86 23.02
C GLN A 25 3.14 -8.83 23.36
N VAL A 26 3.53 -9.70 22.43
CA VAL A 26 4.66 -10.63 22.61
C VAL A 26 5.98 -9.87 22.80
N GLU A 27 6.13 -8.71 22.16
CA GLU A 27 7.28 -7.82 22.33
C GLU A 27 7.12 -6.82 23.49
N GLY A 28 6.06 -6.95 24.30
CA GLY A 28 5.79 -6.05 25.43
C GLY A 28 5.26 -4.67 25.05
N LEU A 29 4.85 -4.49 23.78
CA LEU A 29 4.27 -3.25 23.26
C LEU A 29 2.73 -3.31 23.35
N GLN A 30 2.12 -2.26 23.87
CA GLN A 30 0.68 -2.06 23.71
C GLN A 30 0.41 -1.30 22.42
N ILE A 31 -0.13 -2.01 21.43
CA ILE A 31 -0.47 -1.46 20.11
C ILE A 31 -1.99 -1.48 19.95
N LYS A 32 -2.55 -0.37 19.50
CA LYS A 32 -3.93 -0.26 19.00
C LYS A 32 -3.87 0.15 17.54
N VAL A 33 -4.48 -0.63 16.65
CA VAL A 33 -4.51 -0.32 15.21
C VAL A 33 -5.86 0.27 14.83
N ASP A 34 -5.85 1.48 14.30
CA ASP A 34 -7.00 2.11 13.68
C ASP A 34 -6.92 1.95 12.15
N TRP A 35 -7.98 1.41 11.55
CA TRP A 35 -8.04 1.12 10.13
C TRP A 35 -8.85 2.18 9.39
N THR A 36 -8.27 2.78 8.36
CA THR A 36 -8.93 3.75 7.49
C THR A 36 -8.86 3.28 6.04
N GLN A 37 -9.97 3.34 5.31
CA GLN A 37 -10.00 3.07 3.87
C GLN A 37 -9.91 4.39 3.11
N LEU A 38 -9.05 4.46 2.09
CA LEU A 38 -8.82 5.67 1.31
C LEU A 38 -9.12 5.43 -0.16
N SER A 39 -9.64 6.46 -0.83
CA SER A 39 -10.20 6.35 -2.19
C SER A 39 -9.16 6.19 -3.31
N GLY A 40 -7.86 6.39 -3.03
CA GLY A 40 -6.80 6.26 -4.02
C GLY A 40 -5.44 6.75 -3.55
N GLY A 41 -4.44 6.70 -4.46
CA GLY A 41 -3.04 7.00 -4.14
C GLY A 41 -2.78 8.44 -3.70
N ALA A 42 -3.48 9.42 -4.28
CA ALA A 42 -3.36 10.82 -3.86
C ALA A 42 -3.81 11.04 -2.41
N ALA A 43 -4.99 10.51 -2.06
CA ALA A 43 -5.52 10.57 -0.69
C ALA A 43 -4.61 9.86 0.32
N VAL A 44 -3.98 8.74 -0.06
CA VAL A 44 -2.96 8.07 0.76
C VAL A 44 -1.76 8.98 1.00
N ASN A 45 -1.25 9.63 -0.05
CA ASN A 45 -0.08 10.50 0.07
C ASN A 45 -0.37 11.72 0.96
N ASP A 46 -1.52 12.36 0.79
CA ASP A 46 -1.92 13.51 1.62
C ASP A 46 -2.06 13.13 3.09
N ALA A 47 -2.67 11.98 3.38
CA ALA A 47 -2.84 11.49 4.75
C ALA A 47 -1.51 11.14 5.43
N LEU A 48 -0.52 10.60 4.69
CA LEU A 48 0.83 10.37 5.21
C LEU A 48 1.55 11.69 5.49
N LEU A 49 1.43 12.67 4.58
CA LEU A 49 2.08 13.97 4.72
C LEU A 49 1.49 14.79 5.88
N SER A 50 0.19 14.66 6.14
CA SER A 50 -0.48 15.32 7.26
C SER A 50 -0.32 14.61 8.59
N GLY A 51 0.26 13.40 8.61
CA GLY A 51 0.33 12.55 9.80
C GLY A 51 -1.03 11.99 10.24
N ALA A 52 -2.02 11.94 9.34
CA ALA A 52 -3.33 11.33 9.63
C ALA A 52 -3.28 9.80 9.62
N ILE A 53 -2.27 9.21 8.96
CA ILE A 53 -1.96 7.78 9.01
C ILE A 53 -0.45 7.58 9.12
N ASP A 54 -0.04 6.52 9.81
CA ASP A 54 1.37 6.15 9.95
C ASP A 54 1.83 5.16 8.86
N ILE A 55 0.94 4.24 8.47
CA ILE A 55 1.21 3.19 7.48
C ILE A 55 0.05 3.06 6.47
N ALA A 56 0.41 2.88 5.20
CA ALA A 56 -0.52 2.67 4.11
C ALA A 56 -0.08 1.54 3.17
N GLY A 57 -1.05 0.77 2.69
CA GLY A 57 -0.89 0.00 1.45
C GLY A 57 -1.13 0.91 0.25
N ALA A 58 -0.20 0.91 -0.70
CA ALA A 58 -0.28 1.69 -1.94
C ALA A 58 0.39 0.95 -3.09
N GLY A 59 0.06 1.34 -4.33
CA GLY A 59 0.78 0.90 -5.52
C GLY A 59 2.16 1.55 -5.65
N VAL A 60 2.99 0.99 -6.54
CA VAL A 60 4.37 1.45 -6.78
C VAL A 60 4.43 2.92 -7.23
N GLY A 61 3.53 3.35 -8.11
CA GLY A 61 3.49 4.74 -8.60
C GLY A 61 3.32 5.79 -7.49
N PRO A 62 2.25 5.69 -6.66
CA PRO A 62 2.07 6.57 -5.51
C PRO A 62 3.26 6.55 -4.52
N LEU A 63 3.80 5.36 -4.23
CA LEU A 63 4.98 5.18 -3.38
C LEU A 63 6.20 5.95 -3.90
N LEU A 64 6.55 5.78 -5.18
CA LEU A 64 7.69 6.48 -5.78
C LEU A 64 7.48 8.00 -5.76
N THR A 65 6.25 8.45 -5.98
CA THR A 65 5.91 9.88 -5.95
C THR A 65 6.13 10.50 -4.57
N ILE A 66 5.65 9.86 -3.50
CA ILE A 66 5.81 10.42 -2.14
C ILE A 66 7.23 10.24 -1.61
N TRP A 67 7.90 9.13 -1.93
CA TRP A 67 9.29 8.91 -1.55
C TRP A 67 10.19 9.99 -2.12
N ASP A 68 10.09 10.28 -3.43
CA ASP A 68 10.88 11.32 -4.09
C ASP A 68 10.68 12.69 -3.42
N ARG A 69 9.42 13.07 -3.18
CA ARG A 69 9.08 14.38 -2.57
C ARG A 69 9.47 14.52 -1.10
N THR A 70 9.62 13.43 -0.36
CA THR A 70 9.90 13.45 1.08
C THR A 70 11.34 13.08 1.42
N ARG A 71 12.15 12.69 0.43
CA ARG A 71 13.54 12.26 0.63
C ARG A 71 14.38 13.38 1.26
N GLY A 72 15.03 13.07 2.38
CA GLY A 72 15.84 14.03 3.13
C GLY A 72 15.04 14.94 4.07
N ARG A 73 13.71 14.78 4.15
CA ARG A 73 12.82 15.55 5.03
C ARG A 73 11.92 14.61 5.84
N GLN A 74 10.64 14.47 5.46
CA GLN A 74 9.69 13.57 6.11
C GLN A 74 10.06 12.08 5.94
N ASN A 75 10.84 11.74 4.91
CA ASN A 75 11.43 10.41 4.69
C ASN A 75 10.41 9.25 4.70
N VAL A 76 9.35 9.36 3.90
CA VAL A 76 8.42 8.24 3.68
C VAL A 76 9.15 7.12 2.93
N LYS A 77 8.99 5.87 3.35
CA LYS A 77 9.71 4.70 2.81
C LYS A 77 8.80 3.49 2.63
N ALA A 78 9.22 2.58 1.75
CA ALA A 78 8.63 1.26 1.63
C ALA A 78 9.16 0.34 2.76
N VAL A 79 8.26 -0.46 3.34
CA VAL A 79 8.59 -1.38 4.44
C VAL A 79 8.45 -2.85 4.02
N ALA A 80 7.43 -3.17 3.21
CA ALA A 80 7.21 -4.52 2.70
C ALA A 80 6.45 -4.50 1.36
N SER A 81 6.57 -5.58 0.59
CA SER A 81 5.71 -5.84 -0.57
C SER A 81 4.46 -6.59 -0.13
N LEU A 82 3.28 -6.12 -0.54
CA LEU A 82 1.99 -6.78 -0.27
C LEU A 82 1.58 -7.77 -1.37
N GLY A 83 2.32 -7.80 -2.48
CA GLY A 83 2.08 -8.73 -3.57
C GLY A 83 2.85 -8.35 -4.82
N ASN A 84 3.13 -9.35 -5.65
CA ASN A 84 3.75 -9.18 -6.95
C ASN A 84 2.78 -9.66 -8.02
N PHE A 85 2.17 -8.72 -8.73
CA PHE A 85 1.18 -9.01 -9.76
C PHE A 85 1.74 -8.61 -11.12
N PRO A 86 1.67 -9.48 -12.14
CA PRO A 86 2.07 -9.11 -13.49
C PRO A 86 1.16 -8.01 -14.03
N TYR A 87 1.78 -6.98 -14.62
CA TYR A 87 1.06 -5.99 -15.43
C TYR A 87 0.97 -6.53 -16.85
N TYR A 88 -0.23 -6.96 -17.26
CA TYR A 88 -0.49 -7.39 -18.62
C TYR A 88 -1.04 -6.23 -19.45
N LEU A 89 -0.46 -6.04 -20.64
CA LEU A 89 -1.13 -5.31 -21.70
C LEU A 89 -2.07 -6.30 -22.40
N LEU A 90 -3.37 -6.05 -22.32
CA LEU A 90 -4.39 -6.91 -22.91
C LEU A 90 -4.97 -6.21 -24.14
N SER A 91 -5.10 -6.95 -25.24
CA SER A 91 -5.79 -6.52 -26.45
C SER A 91 -6.86 -7.55 -26.82
N ASN A 92 -8.01 -7.07 -27.29
CA ASN A 92 -9.01 -7.91 -27.94
C ASN A 92 -8.86 -7.94 -29.47
N ASP A 93 -7.93 -7.14 -30.02
CA ASP A 93 -7.59 -7.14 -31.44
C ASP A 93 -6.55 -8.24 -31.72
N PRO A 94 -6.88 -9.28 -32.50
CA PRO A 94 -5.96 -10.39 -32.79
C PRO A 94 -4.71 -9.97 -33.59
N ARG A 95 -4.69 -8.75 -34.13
CA ARG A 95 -3.55 -8.18 -34.85
C ARG A 95 -2.45 -7.66 -33.91
N VAL A 96 -2.81 -7.24 -32.70
CA VAL A 96 -1.85 -6.72 -31.71
C VAL A 96 -1.22 -7.88 -30.95
N ARG A 97 0.09 -8.07 -31.06
CA ARG A 97 0.86 -9.18 -30.46
C ARG A 97 2.07 -8.74 -29.65
N SER A 98 2.48 -7.49 -29.81
CA SER A 98 3.62 -6.87 -29.18
C SER A 98 3.35 -5.39 -28.94
N ILE A 99 4.21 -4.73 -28.16
CA ILE A 99 4.13 -3.27 -27.93
C ILE A 99 4.41 -2.48 -29.22
N ALA A 100 5.07 -3.09 -30.20
CA ALA A 100 5.45 -2.44 -31.45
C ALA A 100 4.38 -2.50 -32.55
N ASP A 101 3.35 -3.34 -32.41
CA ASP A 101 2.24 -3.47 -33.36
C ASP A 101 1.24 -2.31 -33.22
#